data_AF-A0A6G1YN44-F1
#
_entry.id   AF-A0A6G1YN44-F1
#
_cell.length_a   1.000
_cell.length_b   1.000
_cell.length_c   1.000
_cell.angle_alpha   90.00
_cell.angle_beta   90.00
_cell.angle_gamma   90.00
#
_symmetry.space_group_name_H-M   'P 1'
#
loop_
_entity.id
_entity.type
_entity.pdbx_description
1 polymer ?
#
loop_
_entity_poly.entity_id
_entity_poly.type
_entity_poly.pdbx_seq_one_letter_code
_entity_poly.pdbx_strand_id
1 'polypeptide(L)' 'MHHDSQYLSDPDLFSPDRWTKEAKVQFPRFSYFPFGGGIRGCVGEPFALMEEYYY' A
#
# COMPACT_ATOMS: atom_id res chain seq x y z
N MET A 1 6.52 -7.16 -5.92
CA MET A 1 5.99 -7.55 -4.58
C MET A 1 6.34 -6.45 -3.57
N HIS A 2 5.79 -6.39 -2.36
CA HIS A 2 5.80 -5.17 -1.52
C HIS A 2 7.18 -4.56 -1.17
N HIS A 3 8.27 -5.30 -1.29
CA HIS A 3 9.66 -4.84 -1.06
C HIS A 3 10.49 -4.88 -2.35
N ASP A 4 9.83 -4.87 -3.51
CA ASP A 4 10.48 -4.98 -4.79
C ASP A 4 11.23 -3.68 -5.13
N SER A 5 12.56 -3.77 -5.19
CA SER A 5 13.45 -2.66 -5.47
C SER A 5 13.26 -2.04 -6.85
N GLN A 6 12.54 -2.71 -7.76
CA GLN A 6 12.14 -2.12 -9.04
C GLN A 6 11.13 -0.97 -8.85
N TYR A 7 10.34 -0.99 -7.77
CA TYR A 7 9.26 -0.03 -7.52
C TYR A 7 9.47 0.82 -6.26
N LEU A 8 10.28 0.35 -5.31
CA LEU A 8 10.55 1.02 -4.04
C LEU A 8 12.05 1.21 -3.87
N SER A 9 12.52 2.47 -3.84
CA SER A 9 13.90 2.74 -3.41
C SER A 9 14.05 2.42 -1.92
N ASP A 10 15.16 1.81 -1.50
CA ASP A 10 15.39 1.38 -0.11
C ASP A 10 14.17 0.64 0.50
N PRO A 11 13.76 -0.50 -0.07
CA PRO A 11 12.48 -1.14 0.24
C PRO A 11 12.34 -1.60 1.70
N ASP A 12 13.45 -1.79 2.41
CA ASP A 12 13.48 -2.19 3.81
C ASP A 12 13.49 -0.99 4.79
N LEU A 13 13.58 0.24 4.27
CA LEU A 13 13.50 1.44 5.08
C LEU A 13 12.04 1.79 5.39
N PHE A 14 11.70 1.86 6.68
CA PHE A 14 10.42 2.40 7.12
C PHE A 14 10.37 3.92 6.87
N SER A 15 9.60 4.32 5.85
CA SER A 15 9.48 5.71 5.41
C SER A 15 8.01 6.05 5.11
N PRO A 16 7.27 6.62 6.09
CA PRO A 16 5.87 6.97 5.94
C PRO A 16 5.59 7.96 4.80
N ASP A 17 6.53 8.87 4.52
CA ASP A 17 6.40 9.91 3.50
C ASP A 17 6.24 9.36 2.06
N ARG A 18 6.59 8.10 1.82
CA ARG A 18 6.36 7.44 0.52
C ARG A 18 4.89 7.15 0.24
N TRP A 19 4.03 7.25 1.25
CA TRP A 19 2.62 6.89 1.19
C TRP A 19 1.67 8.09 1.19
N THR A 20 2.17 9.30 0.94
CA THR A 20 1.33 10.50 0.71
C THR A 20 0.44 10.33 -0.52
N LYS A 21 -0.62 11.14 -0.63
CA LYS A 21 -1.54 11.07 -1.78
C LYS A 21 -0.81 11.31 -3.10
N GLU A 22 0.14 12.23 -3.11
CA GLU A 22 0.92 12.65 -4.26
C GLU A 22 1.94 11.57 -4.65
N ALA A 23 2.65 11.00 -3.67
CA ALA A 23 3.64 9.95 -3.91
C ALA A 23 2.97 8.65 -4.40
N LYS A 24 1.79 8.31 -3.88
CA LYS A 24 1.05 7.09 -4.25
C LYS A 24 0.72 6.99 -5.75
N VAL A 25 0.56 8.12 -6.45
CA VAL A 25 0.24 8.15 -7.88
C VAL A 25 1.37 7.59 -8.76
N GLN A 26 2.61 7.61 -8.27
CA GLN A 26 3.79 7.14 -9.01
C GLN A 26 3.91 5.61 -9.03
N PHE A 27 3.16 4.91 -8.18
CA PHE A 27 3.27 3.47 -8.04
C PHE A 27 2.40 2.74 -9.08
N PRO A 28 2.97 1.75 -9.81
CA PRO A 28 2.19 0.90 -10.69
C PRO A 28 1.10 0.15 -9.91
N ARG A 29 0.00 -0.19 -10.59
CA ARG A 29 -1.03 -1.05 -9.99
C ARG A 29 -0.38 -2.36 -9.52
N PHE A 30 -0.75 -2.80 -8.33
CA PHE A 30 -0.24 -4.02 -7.70
C PHE A 30 1.27 -4.00 -7.38
N SER A 31 1.93 -2.84 -7.29
CA SER A 31 3.24 -2.76 -6.61
C SER A 31 3.08 -2.83 -5.08
N TYR A 32 1.96 -2.34 -4.55
CA TYR A 32 1.58 -2.39 -3.14
C TYR A 32 0.07 -2.65 -2.99
N PHE A 33 -0.30 -3.81 -2.45
CA PHE A 33 -1.69 -4.29 -2.33
C PHE A 33 -1.87 -5.16 -1.07
N PRO A 34 -1.75 -4.59 0.15
CA PRO A 34 -1.58 -5.37 1.38
C PRO A 34 -2.82 -6.20 1.74
N PHE A 35 -3.96 -5.83 1.18
CA PHE A 35 -5.23 -6.51 1.33
C PHE A 35 -5.59 -7.38 0.12
N GLY A 36 -4.62 -7.71 -0.75
CA GLY A 36 -4.89 -8.45 -1.99
C GLY A 36 -5.46 -7.56 -3.10
N GLY A 37 -5.93 -8.18 -4.17
CA GLY A 37 -6.47 -7.45 -5.32
C GLY A 37 -7.30 -8.32 -6.26
N GLY A 38 -8.06 -7.68 -7.15
CA GLY A 38 -8.97 -8.37 -8.07
C GLY A 38 -10.18 -8.99 -7.37
N ILE A 39 -10.74 -10.06 -7.95
CA ILE A 39 -11.99 -10.69 -7.48
C ILE A 39 -11.91 -11.36 -6.09
N ARG A 40 -10.70 -11.48 -5.53
CA ARG A 40 -10.43 -12.07 -4.21
C ARG A 40 -9.69 -11.12 -3.27
N GLY A 41 -9.84 -9.80 -3.48
CA GLY A 41 -9.39 -8.82 -2.50
C GLY A 41 -10.05 -9.03 -1.13
N CYS A 42 -9.39 -8.59 -0.07
CA CYS A 42 -9.90 -8.71 1.29
C CYS A 42 -11.22 -7.95 1.42
N VAL A 43 -12.27 -8.64 1.84
CA VAL A 43 -13.56 -8.01 2.14
C VAL A 43 -13.49 -7.03 3.31
N GLY A 44 -12.51 -7.19 4.20
CA GLY A 44 -12.33 -6.37 5.40
C GLY A 44 -11.46 -5.12 5.23
N GLU A 45 -10.89 -4.85 4.04
CA GLU A 45 -10.03 -3.68 3.82
C GLU A 45 -10.69 -2.34 4.23
N PRO A 46 -11.95 -2.05 3.85
CA PRO A 46 -12.58 -0.80 4.26
C PRO A 46 -12.75 -0.67 5.78
N PHE A 47 -13.01 -1.79 6.46
CA PHE A 47 -13.14 -1.83 7.91
C PHE A 47 -11.79 -1.61 8.59
N ALA A 48 -10.72 -2.25 8.09
CA ALA A 48 -9.37 -2.05 8.62
C ALA A 48 -8.90 -0.59 8.49
N LEU A 49 -9.16 0.05 7.35
CA LEU A 49 -8.84 1.47 7.15
C LEU A 49 -9.70 2.38 8.03
N MET A 50 -10.97 2.03 8.26
CA MET A 50 -11.82 2.76 9.20
C MET A 50 -11.19 2.72 10.60
N GLU A 51 -10.88 1.53 11.12
CA GLU A 51 -10.26 1.41 12.44
C GLU A 51 -8.94 2.22 12.52
N GLU A 52 -8.10 2.18 11.49
CA GLU A 52 -6.86 2.99 11.44
C GLU A 52 -7.14 4.50 11.51
N TYR A 53 -8.09 5.03 10.73
CA TYR A 53 -8.35 6.47 10.68
C TYR A 53 -9.07 7.01 11.93
N TYR A 54 -9.75 6.15 12.68
CA TYR A 54 -10.50 6.56 13.88
C TYR A 54 -9.67 6.47 15.18
N TYR A 55 -8.43 5.98 15.11
CA TYR A 55 -7.50 5.89 16.26
C TYR A 55 -6.21 6.70 16.05
#